data_AF-A0A920RJH8-F1
#
_entry.id   AF-A0A920RJH8-F1
#
_cell.length_a   1.000
_cell.length_b   1.000
_cell.length_c   1.000
_cell.angle_alpha   90.00
_cell.angle_beta   90.00
_cell.angle_gamma   90.00
#
_symmetry.space_group_name_H-M   'P 1'
#
loop_
_entity.id
_entity.type
_entity.pdbx_description
1 polymer ?
#
loop_
_entity_poly.entity_id
_entity_poly.type
_entity_poly.pdbx_seq_one_letter_code
_entity_poly.pdbx_strand_id
1 'polypeptide(L)'
;MANKVNLNADIGEGFGAYDIGNDAELMEVIRSASIACGFHAGDPLTMRRGVAHAARLGASVGAHPGFNDLWGFGRPQNCDASGRSGVPNRLPVWSLAGDGSVRRVVGNPLKTPRRTQQYGC
;
A
#
# COMPACT_ATOMS: atom_id res chain seq x y z
N MET A 1 -2.95 -19.52 -27.68
CA MET A 1 -3.41 -18.41 -26.81
C MET A 1 -2.37 -18.20 -25.74
N ALA A 2 -1.82 -16.99 -25.60
CA ALA A 2 -0.88 -16.68 -24.51
C ALA A 2 -1.67 -16.33 -23.24
N ASN A 3 -1.31 -16.93 -22.11
CA ASN A 3 -1.91 -16.59 -20.82
C ASN A 3 -1.49 -15.18 -20.41
N LYS A 4 -2.47 -14.32 -20.10
CA LYS A 4 -2.22 -12.94 -19.66
C LYS A 4 -2.09 -12.91 -18.14
N VAL A 5 -0.93 -12.51 -17.64
CA VAL A 5 -0.64 -12.37 -16.20
C VAL A 5 -0.55 -10.88 -15.84
N ASN A 6 -1.06 -10.50 -14.67
CA ASN A 6 -0.90 -9.16 -14.11
C ASN A 6 0.14 -9.20 -12.99
N LEU A 7 1.20 -8.40 -13.13
CA LEU A 7 2.20 -8.21 -12.10
C LEU A 7 1.79 -7.07 -11.18
N ASN A 8 1.85 -7.33 -9.88
CA ASN A 8 1.59 -6.34 -8.85
C ASN A 8 2.79 -6.23 -7.89
N ALA A 9 3.01 -5.04 -7.36
CA ALA A 9 4.00 -4.80 -6.32
C ALA A 9 3.48 -3.82 -5.26
N ASP A 10 4.10 -3.88 -4.09
CA ASP A 10 3.90 -2.93 -3.01
C ASP A 10 4.81 -1.71 -3.27
N ILE A 11 4.25 -0.53 -3.05
CA ILE A 11 4.79 0.75 -3.52
C ILE A 11 4.56 1.80 -2.43
N GLY A 12 5.46 2.77 -2.35
CA GLY A 12 5.38 3.87 -1.41
C GLY A 12 5.64 3.41 0.02
N GLU A 13 6.51 2.41 0.19
CA GLU A 13 6.88 1.85 1.48
C GLU A 13 8.01 2.64 2.20
N GLY A 14 8.44 3.76 1.65
CA GLY A 14 9.28 4.74 2.35
C GLY A 14 8.54 5.48 3.48
N PHE A 15 9.28 6.16 4.35
CA PHE A 15 8.71 6.98 5.43
C PHE A 15 9.63 8.14 5.82
N GLY A 16 9.13 9.37 5.67
CA GLY A 16 9.88 10.57 6.04
C GLY A 16 11.12 10.76 5.18
N ALA A 17 12.31 10.73 5.80
CA ALA A 17 13.58 10.81 5.08
C ALA A 17 14.08 9.44 4.57
N TYR A 18 13.44 8.35 4.99
CA TYR A 18 13.83 7.00 4.58
C TYR A 18 13.12 6.63 3.28
N ASP A 19 13.90 6.46 2.22
CA ASP A 19 13.43 5.91 0.96
C ASP A 19 13.68 4.39 0.93
N ILE A 20 12.72 3.63 0.43
CA ILE A 20 12.75 2.15 0.42
C ILE A 20 12.33 1.66 -0.96
N GLY A 21 13.16 0.78 -1.52
CA GLY A 21 12.90 0.17 -2.83
C GLY A 21 13.26 1.06 -4.00
N ASN A 22 12.78 0.69 -5.18
CA ASN A 22 12.93 1.46 -6.41
C ASN A 22 11.58 1.54 -7.12
N ASP A 23 10.64 2.25 -6.48
CA ASP A 23 9.26 2.39 -6.94
C ASP A 23 9.19 2.95 -8.37
N ALA A 24 10.14 3.82 -8.73
CA ALA A 24 10.16 4.48 -10.03
C ALA A 24 10.31 3.46 -11.17
N GLU A 25 11.35 2.62 -11.09
CA GLU A 25 11.65 1.57 -12.07
C GLU A 25 10.64 0.42 -11.99
N LEU A 26 10.22 0.04 -10.78
CA LEU A 26 9.27 -1.06 -10.61
C LEU A 26 7.90 -0.75 -11.24
N MET A 27 7.47 0.52 -11.19
CA MET A 27 6.22 0.93 -11.82
C MET A 27 6.24 0.86 -13.35
N GLU A 28 7.41 0.81 -13.99
CA GLU A 28 7.51 0.64 -15.45
C GLU A 28 7.18 -0.79 -15.90
N VAL A 29 7.23 -1.76 -14.97
CA VAL A 29 7.04 -3.19 -15.24
C VAL A 29 5.67 -3.70 -14.77
N ILE A 30 5.16 -3.18 -13.64
CA ILE A 30 3.92 -3.67 -13.03
C ILE A 30 2.67 -3.02 -13.65
N ARG A 31 1.53 -3.69 -13.53
CA ARG A 31 0.23 -3.15 -14.01
C ARG A 31 -0.73 -2.83 -12.87
N SER A 32 -0.39 -3.22 -11.64
CA SER A 32 -1.09 -2.88 -10.40
C SER A 32 -0.10 -2.48 -9.30
N ALA A 33 -0.32 -1.35 -8.64
CA ALA A 33 0.47 -0.83 -7.53
C ALA A 33 -0.35 -0.85 -6.23
N SER A 34 0.17 -1.49 -5.18
CA SER A 34 -0.43 -1.50 -3.84
C SER A 34 0.27 -0.45 -2.99
N ILE A 35 -0.38 0.69 -2.74
CA ILE A 35 0.24 1.84 -2.07
C ILE A 35 0.12 1.70 -0.55
N ALA A 36 1.22 1.84 0.19
CA ALA A 36 1.23 1.83 1.65
C ALA A 36 0.27 2.88 2.25
N CYS A 37 -0.23 2.64 3.46
CA CYS A 37 -1.32 3.43 4.06
C CYS A 37 -0.97 4.22 5.32
N GLY A 38 0.30 4.32 5.71
CA GLY A 38 0.72 5.14 6.86
C GLY A 38 1.05 4.40 8.15
N PHE A 39 0.84 3.09 8.22
CA PHE A 39 0.93 2.31 9.46
C PHE A 39 2.22 1.51 9.56
N HIS A 40 2.41 0.57 8.63
CA HIS A 40 3.66 -0.20 8.55
C HIS A 40 4.72 0.55 7.74
N ALA A 41 4.28 1.44 6.85
CA ALA A 41 5.08 2.23 5.94
C ALA A 41 4.21 3.30 5.26
N GLY A 42 4.86 4.20 4.52
CA GLY A 42 4.23 5.29 3.78
C GLY A 42 3.98 6.52 4.65
N ASP A 43 4.29 7.70 4.13
CA ASP A 43 3.83 8.98 4.66
C ASP A 43 2.97 9.71 3.60
N PRO A 44 2.22 10.77 3.94
CA PRO A 44 1.34 11.44 2.98
C PRO A 44 2.04 11.90 1.69
N LEU A 45 3.31 12.30 1.74
CA LEU A 45 4.07 12.71 0.56
C LEU A 45 4.49 11.50 -0.27
N THR A 46 5.01 10.47 0.37
CA THR A 46 5.41 9.20 -0.27
C THR A 46 4.21 8.53 -0.96
N MET A 47 3.09 8.41 -0.26
CA MET A 47 1.83 7.88 -0.81
C MET A 47 1.36 8.68 -2.03
N ARG A 48 1.37 10.02 -1.93
CA ARG A 48 0.97 10.90 -3.03
C ARG A 48 1.86 10.74 -4.26
N ARG A 49 3.18 10.61 -4.08
CA ARG A 49 4.14 10.37 -5.17
C ARG A 49 3.86 9.02 -5.85
N GLY A 50 3.64 7.97 -5.06
CA GLY A 50 3.31 6.65 -5.58
C GLY A 50 2.02 6.64 -6.41
N VAL A 51 0.96 7.26 -5.90
CA VAL A 51 -0.32 7.39 -6.62
C VAL A 51 -0.16 8.19 -7.93
N ALA A 52 0.58 9.31 -7.89
CA ALA A 52 0.80 10.14 -9.07
C ALA A 52 1.63 9.41 -10.15
N HIS A 53 2.67 8.68 -9.75
CA HIS A 53 3.49 7.92 -10.69
C HIS A 53 2.72 6.75 -11.30
N ALA A 54 1.92 6.03 -10.50
CA ALA A 54 1.03 4.98 -10.98
C ALA A 54 0.00 5.52 -11.98
N ALA A 55 -0.60 6.69 -11.72
CA ALA A 55 -1.52 7.34 -12.64
C ALA A 55 -0.84 7.71 -13.97
N ARG A 56 0.38 8.24 -13.93
CA ARG A 56 1.17 8.61 -15.12
C ARG A 56 1.47 7.41 -16.01
N LEU A 57 1.78 6.26 -15.41
CA LEU A 57 2.08 5.00 -16.12
C LEU A 57 0.81 4.17 -16.39
N GLY A 58 -0.36 4.68 -16.00
CA GLY A 58 -1.65 4.06 -16.19
C GLY A 58 -1.86 2.79 -15.35
N ALA A 59 -1.00 2.50 -14.37
CA ALA A 59 -1.11 1.36 -13.46
C ALA A 59 -2.36 1.47 -12.56
N SER A 60 -2.96 0.32 -12.22
CA SER A 60 -4.10 0.30 -11.29
C SER A 60 -3.61 0.54 -9.87
N VAL A 61 -4.29 1.39 -9.10
CA VAL A 61 -3.92 1.68 -7.70
C VAL A 61 -4.80 0.87 -6.75
N GLY A 62 -4.18 0.25 -5.74
CA GLY A 62 -4.82 -0.45 -4.64
C GLY A 62 -4.25 0.00 -3.29
N ALA A 63 -4.98 -0.31 -2.21
CA ALA A 63 -4.52 -0.05 -0.84
C ALA A 63 -3.63 -1.20 -0.33
N HIS A 64 -2.53 -0.84 0.34
CA HIS A 64 -1.65 -1.75 1.08
C HIS A 64 -1.66 -1.39 2.58
N PRO A 65 -2.71 -1.75 3.33
CA PRO A 65 -2.74 -1.50 4.76
C PRO A 65 -1.98 -2.61 5.51
N GLY A 66 -1.27 -2.22 6.57
CA GLY A 66 -0.61 -3.15 7.50
C GLY A 66 -0.92 -2.80 8.95
N PHE A 67 -0.38 -3.58 9.89
CA PHE A 67 -0.48 -3.27 11.31
C PHE A 67 0.18 -1.93 11.63
N ASN A 68 -0.30 -1.25 12.68
CA ASN A 68 0.30 -0.02 13.20
C ASN A 68 1.61 -0.33 13.94
N ASP A 69 2.60 -0.75 13.16
CA ASP A 69 3.91 -1.18 13.60
C ASP A 69 4.94 -0.72 12.56
N LEU A 70 5.30 0.55 12.63
CA LEU A 70 6.28 1.13 11.71
C LEU A 70 7.68 0.52 11.92
N TRP A 71 8.03 0.18 13.16
CA TRP A 71 9.35 -0.37 13.52
C TRP A 71 9.53 -1.80 13.03
N GLY A 72 8.50 -2.65 13.16
CA GLY A 72 8.49 -4.01 12.64
C GLY A 72 7.99 -4.12 11.19
N PHE A 73 7.79 -3.00 10.49
CA PHE A 73 7.27 -2.97 9.12
C PHE A 73 5.95 -3.75 8.96
N GLY A 74 5.09 -3.68 9.98
CA GLY A 74 3.81 -4.39 9.99
C GLY A 74 3.95 -5.91 10.07
N ARG A 75 5.13 -6.43 10.46
CA ARG A 75 5.44 -7.85 10.65
C ARG A 75 5.76 -8.14 12.12
N PRO A 76 4.75 -8.07 13.01
CA PRO A 76 4.97 -8.34 14.42
C PRO A 76 5.47 -9.78 14.60
N GLN A 77 6.49 -9.97 15.45
CA GLN A 77 7.08 -11.29 15.69
C GLN A 77 6.24 -12.16 16.66
N ASN A 78 5.32 -11.55 17.39
CA ASN A 78 4.51 -12.16 18.46
C ASN A 78 3.03 -12.15 18.09
N CYS A 79 2.70 -12.93 17.06
CA CYS A 79 1.32 -13.18 16.70
C CYS A 79 0.79 -14.31 17.57
N ASP A 80 -0.30 -14.06 18.28
CA ASP A 80 -0.97 -15.16 18.97
C ASP A 80 -1.59 -16.12 17.93
N ALA A 81 -1.91 -17.34 18.36
CA ALA A 81 -2.54 -18.34 17.49
C ALA A 81 -3.92 -17.91 16.94
N SER A 82 -4.45 -16.75 17.36
CA SER A 82 -5.68 -16.16 16.84
C SER A 82 -5.45 -15.18 15.68
N GLY A 83 -4.19 -15.03 15.23
CA GLY A 83 -3.82 -14.11 14.15
C GLY A 83 -3.89 -12.64 14.56
N ARG A 84 -3.95 -12.35 15.86
CA ARG A 84 -3.96 -10.98 16.38
C ARG A 84 -2.56 -10.60 16.84
N SER A 85 -2.10 -9.43 16.40
CA SER A 85 -0.95 -8.78 17.00
C SER A 85 -1.33 -8.29 18.39
N GLY A 86 -0.46 -8.46 19.39
CA GLY A 86 -0.60 -7.80 20.70
C GLY A 86 -0.57 -6.27 20.64
N VAL A 87 -0.27 -5.70 19.47
CA VAL A 87 -0.29 -4.26 19.19
C VAL A 87 -1.74 -3.79 19.02
N PRO A 88 -2.25 -2.88 19.87
CA PRO A 88 -3.61 -2.38 19.76
C PRO A 88 -3.80 -1.58 18.46
N ASN A 89 -4.59 -2.13 17.53
CA ASN A 89 -4.94 -1.50 16.26
C ASN A 89 -6.06 -0.46 16.44
N ARG A 90 -5.83 0.57 17.24
CA ARG A 90 -6.72 1.76 17.31
C ARG A 90 -6.21 2.81 16.30
N LEU A 91 -6.91 2.88 15.16
CA LEU A 91 -6.98 3.88 14.05
C LEU A 91 -6.12 5.18 14.19
N PRO A 92 -5.56 5.73 13.08
CA PRO A 92 -6.28 5.97 11.81
C PRO A 92 -5.64 5.31 10.57
N VAL A 93 -6.39 4.43 9.90
CA VAL A 93 -6.13 4.20 8.47
C VAL A 93 -6.22 5.58 7.80
N TRP A 94 -5.12 6.08 7.23
CA TRP A 94 -5.26 7.24 6.35
C TRP A 94 -6.16 6.78 5.24
N SER A 95 -7.34 7.40 5.24
CA SER A 95 -8.49 6.87 4.57
C SER A 95 -8.32 7.04 3.08
N LEU A 96 -7.70 6.05 2.43
CA LEU A 96 -7.92 5.77 1.01
C LEU A 96 -9.42 5.58 0.71
N ALA A 97 -10.27 5.47 1.74
CA ALA A 97 -11.71 5.29 1.66
C ALA A 97 -12.57 6.52 2.09
N GLY A 98 -11.99 7.64 2.56
CA GLY A 98 -12.75 8.60 3.39
C GLY A 98 -12.96 10.00 2.83
N ASP A 99 -12.09 10.49 1.95
CA ASP A 99 -12.13 11.89 1.51
C ASP A 99 -12.26 12.07 -0.01
N GLY A 100 -12.26 10.98 -0.78
CA GLY A 100 -12.27 11.09 -2.24
C GLY A 100 -11.05 11.81 -2.82
N SER A 101 -9.95 11.99 -2.07
CA SER A 101 -8.73 12.65 -2.56
C SER A 101 -7.97 11.76 -3.53
N VAL A 102 -7.92 10.44 -3.29
CA VAL A 102 -7.38 9.49 -4.28
C VAL A 102 -8.29 9.37 -5.52
N ARG A 103 -9.61 9.53 -5.32
CA ARG A 103 -10.60 9.64 -6.41
C ARG A 103 -10.37 10.88 -7.29
N ARG A 104 -9.71 11.92 -6.77
CA ARG A 104 -9.44 13.17 -7.48
C ARG A 104 -8.06 13.21 -8.14
N VAL A 105 -7.07 12.49 -7.61
CA VAL A 105 -5.71 12.42 -8.20
C VAL A 105 -5.64 11.42 -9.35
N VAL A 106 -6.40 10.32 -9.28
CA VAL A 106 -6.46 9.32 -10.34
C VAL A 106 -7.91 9.30 -10.81
N GLY A 107 -8.20 9.79 -12.03
CA GLY A 107 -9.55 9.81 -12.60
C GLY A 107 -10.18 8.42 -12.85
N ASN A 108 -9.74 7.38 -12.13
CA ASN A 108 -10.24 6.01 -12.17
C ASN A 108 -10.50 5.50 -10.75
N PRO A 109 -11.60 4.77 -10.52
CA PRO A 109 -11.86 4.14 -9.22
C PRO A 109 -10.73 3.18 -8.84
N LEU A 110 -10.41 3.09 -7.54
CA LEU A 110 -9.55 2.04 -6.97
C LEU A 110 -10.11 0.68 -7.39
N LYS A 111 -9.40 -0.07 -8.24
CA LYS A 111 -9.96 -1.27 -8.86
C LYS A 111 -9.93 -2.50 -7.97
N THR A 112 -9.03 -2.54 -6.98
CA THR A 112 -8.89 -3.68 -6.06
C THR A 112 -8.21 -3.23 -4.76
N PRO A 113 -8.87 -3.26 -3.59
CA PRO A 113 -8.14 -3.43 -2.35
C PRO A 113 -7.43 -4.79 -2.42
N ARG A 114 -6.10 -4.83 -2.24
CA ARG A 114 -5.44 -6.13 -2.06
C ARG A 114 -6.11 -6.75 -0.84
N ARG A 115 -6.53 -8.03 -0.94
CA ARG A 115 -7.06 -8.77 0.22
C ARG A 115 -5.96 -8.64 1.26
N THR A 116 -6.27 -7.84 2.25
CA THR A 116 -5.35 -7.42 3.28
C THR A 116 -4.68 -8.67 3.84
N GLN A 117 -3.34 -8.68 3.93
CA GLN A 117 -2.65 -9.56 4.87
C GLN A 117 -3.01 -9.18 6.33
N GLN A 118 -4.22 -8.67 6.60
CA GLN A 118 -4.68 -8.16 7.90
C GLN A 118 -5.26 -9.24 8.80
N TYR A 119 -5.34 -10.50 8.38
CA TYR A 119 -5.94 -11.55 9.20
C TYR A 119 -5.03 -12.74 9.50
N GLY A 120 -3.76 -12.64 9.17
CA GLY A 120 -2.78 -13.63 9.58
C GLY A 120 -1.40 -13.03 9.54
N CYS A 121 -0.70 -13.16 10.66
CA CYS A 121 0.65 -13.69 10.53
C CYS A 121 0.55 -15.10 9.95
#